data_AF-A0AAD9BZJ3-F1
#
_entry.id   AF-A0AAD9BZJ3-F1
#
_cell.length_a   1.000
_cell.length_b   1.000
_cell.length_c   1.000
_cell.angle_alpha   90.00
_cell.angle_beta   90.00
_cell.angle_gamma   90.00
#
_symmetry.space_group_name_H-M   'P 1'
#
loop_
_entity.id
_entity.type
_entity.pdbx_description
1 polymer ?
#
loop_
_entity_poly.entity_id
_entity_poly.type
_entity_poly.pdbx_seq_one_letter_code
_entity_poly.pdbx_strand_id
1 'polypeptide(L)'
;MLESISCQYEDVRALLLERGEEGRLNDLSEDTLNAMVMFLQRFKEATKALEASKTPTLHLTAVWLDRLKRHLQPSSTDNLTFSSLKAKCLRILVEKYEIHHLHKLAMFLHPNLKSLKLLVEEHSMETVHNEVST
;
A
#
# COMPACT_ATOMS: atom_id res chain seq x y z
N MET A 1 -2.07 -12.98 10.38
CA MET A 1 -1.44 -13.16 11.70
C MET A 1 -1.74 -11.97 12.60
N LEU A 2 -1.21 -10.77 12.33
CA LEU A 2 -1.43 -9.59 13.20
C LEU A 2 -2.92 -9.24 13.40
N GLU A 3 -3.73 -9.30 12.33
CA GLU A 3 -5.20 -9.16 12.45
C GLU A 3 -5.82 -10.17 13.42
N SER A 4 -5.36 -11.43 13.42
CA SER A 4 -5.87 -12.47 14.32
C SER A 4 -5.53 -12.17 15.78
N ILE A 5 -4.32 -11.69 16.03
CA ILE A 5 -3.86 -11.34 17.38
C ILE A 5 -4.62 -10.10 17.88
N SER A 6 -4.83 -9.10 17.01
CA SER A 6 -5.63 -7.90 17.31
C SER A 6 -7.06 -8.28 17.68
N CYS A 7 -7.72 -9.13 16.88
CA CYS A 7 -9.10 -9.56 17.16
C CYS A 7 -9.26 -10.37 18.46
N GLN A 8 -8.21 -11.04 18.92
CA GLN A 8 -8.22 -11.93 20.09
C GLN A 8 -7.34 -11.38 21.22
N TYR A 9 -7.05 -10.07 21.22
CA TYR A 9 -6.02 -9.49 22.07
C TYR A 9 -6.27 -9.77 23.55
N GLU A 10 -7.50 -9.56 24.02
CA GLU A 10 -7.88 -9.83 25.42
C GLU A 10 -7.84 -11.32 25.77
N ASP A 11 -8.28 -12.20 24.86
CA ASP A 11 -8.23 -13.66 25.08
C ASP A 11 -6.78 -14.14 25.19
N VAL A 12 -5.90 -13.64 24.31
CA VAL A 12 -4.45 -13.94 24.33
C VAL A 12 -3.82 -13.39 25.61
N ARG A 13 -4.19 -12.18 26.02
CA ARG A 13 -3.70 -11.55 27.25
C ARG A 13 -4.12 -12.32 28.50
N ALA A 14 -5.39 -12.76 28.57
CA ALA A 14 -5.90 -13.57 29.68
C ALA A 14 -5.18 -14.92 29.77
N LEU A 15 -4.96 -15.58 28.63
CA LEU A 15 -4.27 -16.87 28.56
C LEU A 15 -2.78 -16.76 28.93
N LEU A 16 -2.11 -15.66 28.57
CA LEU A 16 -0.73 -15.40 29.00
C LEU A 16 -0.64 -15.11 30.49
N LEU A 17 -1.62 -14.38 31.05
CA LEU A 17 -1.70 -14.12 32.49
C LEU A 17 -1.92 -15.41 33.29
N GLU A 18 -2.79 -16.31 32.82
CA GLU A 18 -3.03 -17.62 33.45
C GLU A 18 -1.75 -18.47 33.50
N ARG A 19 -0.87 -18.32 32.50
CA ARG A 19 0.37 -19.08 32.37
C ARG A 19 1.58 -18.41 33.05
N GLY A 20 1.43 -17.21 33.60
CA GLY A 20 2.56 -16.42 34.11
C GLY A 20 3.55 -15.99 33.01
N GLU A 21 3.06 -15.81 31.78
CA GLU A 21 3.82 -15.39 30.60
C GLU A 21 3.44 -13.98 30.12
N GLU A 22 2.85 -13.15 30.99
CA GLU A 22 2.39 -11.79 30.65
C GLU A 22 3.51 -10.92 30.07
N GLY A 23 4.76 -11.21 30.45
CA GLY A 23 5.95 -10.54 29.94
C GLY A 23 6.11 -10.58 28.42
N ARG A 24 5.44 -11.53 27.73
CA ARG A 24 5.46 -11.65 26.26
C ARG A 24 4.73 -10.53 25.53
N LEU A 25 3.86 -9.78 26.22
CA LEU A 25 3.12 -8.63 25.67
C LEU A 25 3.60 -7.28 26.19
N ASN A 26 4.59 -7.24 27.11
CA ASN A 26 5.02 -5.98 27.75
C ASN A 26 5.44 -4.89 26.75
N ASP A 27 6.03 -5.29 25.62
CA ASP A 27 6.51 -4.36 24.59
C ASP A 27 5.48 -4.10 23.48
N LEU A 28 4.30 -4.73 23.54
CA LEU A 28 3.26 -4.63 22.51
C LEU A 28 1.98 -4.05 23.09
N SER A 29 1.73 -2.76 22.87
CA SER A 29 0.41 -2.19 23.14
C SER A 29 -0.59 -2.57 22.06
N GLU A 30 -1.85 -2.77 22.47
CA GLU A 30 -2.97 -3.03 21.56
C GLU A 30 -3.09 -1.93 20.50
N ASP A 31 -2.93 -0.66 20.89
CA ASP A 31 -2.95 0.48 19.99
C ASP A 31 -1.87 0.39 18.90
N THR A 32 -0.66 -0.05 19.26
CA THR A 32 0.44 -0.21 18.30
C THR A 32 0.14 -1.36 17.34
N LEU A 33 -0.42 -2.46 17.84
CA LEU A 33 -0.84 -3.60 17.04
C LEU A 33 -1.94 -3.19 16.04
N ASN A 34 -2.95 -2.45 16.51
CA ASN A 34 -4.05 -1.94 15.69
C ASN A 34 -3.55 -0.96 14.64
N ALA A 35 -2.66 -0.03 15.00
CA ALA A 35 -2.01 0.88 14.07
C ALA A 35 -1.23 0.13 12.98
N MET A 36 -0.54 -0.95 13.34
CA MET A 36 0.21 -1.77 12.39
C MET A 36 -0.72 -2.55 11.44
N VAL A 37 -1.83 -3.09 11.95
CA VAL A 37 -2.86 -3.73 11.13
C VAL A 37 -3.43 -2.73 10.12
N MET A 38 -3.81 -1.53 10.56
CA MET A 38 -4.33 -0.48 9.69
C MET A 38 -3.28 -0.01 8.66
N PHE A 39 -2.02 0.07 9.06
CA PHE A 39 -0.91 0.38 8.15
C PHE A 39 -0.77 -0.67 7.03
N LEU A 40 -0.83 -1.95 7.37
CA LEU A 40 -0.69 -3.06 6.42
C LEU A 40 -1.94 -3.27 5.56
N GLN A 41 -3.12 -2.90 6.05
CA GLN A 41 -4.39 -3.05 5.34
C GLN A 41 -4.35 -2.39 3.96
N ARG A 42 -3.71 -1.23 3.82
CA ARG A 42 -3.58 -0.56 2.53
C ARG A 42 -2.78 -1.38 1.50
N PHE A 43 -1.77 -2.12 1.94
CA PHE A 43 -1.01 -3.02 1.07
C PHE A 43 -1.83 -4.24 0.68
N LYS A 44 -2.59 -4.81 1.61
CA LYS A 44 -3.53 -5.91 1.35
C LYS A 44 -4.57 -5.54 0.29
N GLU A 45 -5.11 -4.32 0.35
CA GLU A 45 -6.03 -3.79 -0.67
C GLU A 45 -5.35 -3.68 -2.04
N ALA A 46 -4.14 -3.12 -2.08
CA ALA A 46 -3.37 -2.98 -3.32
C ALA A 46 -3.08 -4.33 -3.97
N THR A 47 -2.59 -5.30 -3.19
CA THR A 47 -2.33 -6.67 -3.64
C THR A 47 -3.59 -7.31 -4.21
N LYS A 48 -4.70 -7.30 -3.46
CA LYS A 48 -5.98 -7.86 -3.95
C LYS A 48 -6.46 -7.23 -5.25
N ALA A 49 -6.31 -5.91 -5.38
CA ALA A 49 -6.74 -5.20 -6.58
C ALA A 49 -5.85 -5.50 -7.80
N LEU A 50 -4.54 -5.68 -7.60
CA LEU A 50 -3.58 -5.93 -8.68
C LEU A 50 -3.53 -7.40 -9.09
N GLU A 51 -3.82 -8.33 -8.17
CA GLU A 51 -3.83 -9.79 -8.42
C GLU A 51 -5.17 -10.31 -8.97
N ALA A 52 -6.17 -9.45 -9.13
CA ALA A 52 -7.47 -9.85 -9.66
C ALA A 52 -7.33 -10.42 -11.09
N SER A 53 -7.73 -11.67 -11.30
CA SER A 53 -7.57 -12.37 -12.59
C SER A 53 -8.77 -12.21 -13.54
N LYS A 54 -9.93 -11.83 -13.01
CA LYS A 54 -11.19 -11.74 -13.77
C LYS A 54 -11.51 -10.34 -14.29
N THR A 55 -10.67 -9.36 -13.99
CA THR A 55 -10.84 -7.95 -14.38
C THR A 55 -9.48 -7.39 -14.80
N PRO A 56 -9.41 -6.46 -15.76
CA PRO A 56 -8.14 -5.83 -16.10
C PRO A 56 -7.54 -5.12 -14.89
N THR A 57 -6.25 -5.33 -14.60
CA THR A 57 -5.56 -4.72 -13.45
C THR A 57 -4.40 -3.83 -13.85
N LEU A 58 -3.88 -3.95 -15.07
CA LEU A 58 -2.68 -3.24 -15.53
C LEU A 58 -2.79 -1.71 -15.46
N HIS A 59 -4.00 -1.19 -15.68
CA HIS A 59 -4.31 0.25 -15.58
C HIS A 59 -4.33 0.76 -14.13
N LEU A 60 -4.44 -0.14 -13.14
CA LEU A 60 -4.47 0.19 -11.72
C LEU A 60 -3.08 0.33 -11.11
N THR A 61 -2.04 -0.18 -11.76
CA THR A 61 -0.66 -0.19 -11.25
C THR A 61 -0.18 1.22 -10.88
N ALA A 62 -0.34 2.21 -11.77
CA ALA A 62 0.03 3.60 -11.50
C ALA A 62 -0.86 4.25 -10.42
N VAL A 63 -2.16 3.90 -10.39
CA VAL A 63 -3.11 4.40 -9.39
C VAL A 63 -2.74 3.92 -7.99
N TRP A 64 -2.37 2.65 -7.85
CA TRP A 64 -1.96 2.08 -6.58
C TRP A 64 -0.59 2.58 -6.13
N LEU A 65 0.36 2.79 -7.05
CA LEU A 65 1.63 3.43 -6.73
C LEU A 65 1.41 4.80 -6.07
N ASP A 66 0.57 5.64 -6.66
CA ASP A 66 0.25 6.95 -6.08
C ASP A 66 -0.44 6.85 -4.70
N ARG A 67 -1.42 5.96 -4.57
CA ARG A 67 -2.11 5.71 -3.29
C ARG A 67 -1.14 5.24 -2.20
N LEU A 68 -0.22 4.33 -2.54
CA LEU A 68 0.79 3.83 -1.62
C LEU A 68 1.80 4.91 -1.25
N LYS A 69 2.24 5.74 -2.21
CA LYS A 69 3.10 6.91 -1.92
C LYS A 69 2.45 7.85 -0.91
N ARG A 70 1.15 8.15 -1.08
CA ARG A 70 0.37 8.97 -0.14
C ARG A 70 0.24 8.32 1.23
N HIS A 71 -0.05 7.02 1.29
CA HIS A 71 -0.13 6.27 2.55
C HIS A 71 1.18 6.25 3.34
N LEU A 72 2.30 6.28 2.61
CA LEU A 72 3.66 6.25 3.14
C LEU A 72 4.26 7.64 3.41
N GLN A 73 3.51 8.73 3.18
CA GLN A 73 3.96 10.05 3.64
C GLN A 73 3.86 10.12 5.17
N PRO A 74 4.94 10.47 5.89
CA PRO A 74 4.87 10.73 7.32
C PRO A 74 3.89 11.86 7.64
N SER A 75 3.02 11.65 8.63
CA SER A 75 2.10 12.65 9.17
C SER A 75 2.66 13.26 10.46
N SER A 76 2.28 14.49 10.77
CA SER A 76 2.59 15.14 12.05
C SER A 76 1.95 14.43 13.26
N THR A 77 0.97 13.55 13.03
CA THR A 77 0.31 12.74 14.05
C THR A 77 0.98 11.38 14.27
N ASP A 78 1.96 11.01 13.44
CA ASP A 78 2.63 9.72 13.57
C ASP A 78 3.62 9.73 14.73
N ASN A 79 3.72 8.62 15.45
CA ASN A 79 4.83 8.42 16.37
C ASN A 79 6.16 8.23 15.61
N LEU A 80 7.28 8.39 16.32
CA LEU A 80 8.63 8.33 15.72
C LEU A 80 8.89 7.00 14.97
N THR A 81 8.37 5.89 15.49
CA THR A 81 8.51 4.56 14.89
C THR A 81 7.78 4.47 13.56
N PHE A 82 6.50 4.87 13.51
CA PHE A 82 5.70 4.85 12.28
C PHE A 82 6.19 5.86 11.25
N SER A 83 6.64 7.04 11.68
CA SER A 83 7.24 8.02 10.79
C SER A 83 8.49 7.45 10.10
N SER A 84 9.39 6.84 10.88
CA SER A 84 10.60 6.18 10.36
C SER A 84 10.27 4.98 9.46
N LEU A 85 9.29 4.17 9.84
CA LEU A 85 8.82 3.03 9.05
C LEU A 85 8.26 3.49 7.70
N LYS A 86 7.34 4.47 7.71
CA LYS A 86 6.74 5.05 6.50
C LYS A 86 7.81 5.61 5.57
N ALA A 87 8.74 6.40 6.09
CA ALA A 87 9.85 6.95 5.30
C ALA A 87 10.72 5.85 4.67
N LYS A 88 11.06 4.80 5.42
CA LYS A 88 11.83 3.65 4.91
C LYS A 88 11.06 2.91 3.82
N CYS A 89 9.79 2.62 4.04
CA CYS A 89 8.93 1.95 3.06
C CYS A 89 8.74 2.80 1.81
N LEU A 90 8.58 4.13 1.94
CA LEU A 90 8.46 5.05 0.81
C LEU A 90 9.71 4.99 -0.08
N ARG A 91 10.89 5.00 0.54
CA ARG A 91 12.17 4.86 -0.17
C ARG A 91 12.23 3.55 -0.94
N ILE A 92 11.92 2.43 -0.28
CA ILE A 92 11.91 1.11 -0.92
C ILE A 92 10.90 1.06 -2.07
N LEU A 93 9.71 1.66 -1.89
CA LEU A 93 8.68 1.70 -2.92
C LEU A 93 9.17 2.47 -4.15
N VAL A 94 9.78 3.65 -3.97
CA VAL A 94 10.30 4.46 -5.08
C VAL A 94 11.46 3.76 -5.79
N GLU A 95 12.31 3.05 -5.05
CA GLU A 95 13.48 2.35 -5.60
C GLU A 95 13.09 1.08 -6.38
N LYS A 96 12.10 0.33 -5.91
CA LYS A 96 11.78 -1.00 -6.46
C LYS A 96 10.54 -1.06 -7.35
N TYR A 97 9.64 -0.08 -7.25
CA TYR A 97 8.38 -0.13 -7.98
C TYR A 97 8.50 0.58 -9.32
N GLU A 98 8.59 -0.20 -10.39
CA GLU A 98 8.77 0.31 -11.75
C GLU A 98 7.44 0.40 -12.52
N ILE A 99 7.19 1.55 -13.14
CA ILE A 99 6.06 1.76 -14.05
C ILE A 99 6.53 1.59 -15.49
N HIS A 100 6.37 0.38 -16.00
CA HIS A 100 6.58 0.06 -17.42
C HIS A 100 5.59 0.80 -18.36
N HIS A 101 5.96 1.00 -19.62
CA HIS A 101 5.14 1.70 -20.61
C HIS A 101 3.75 1.09 -20.81
N LEU A 102 3.62 -0.24 -20.73
CA LEU A 102 2.32 -0.92 -20.82
C LEU A 102 1.35 -0.51 -19.70
N HIS A 103 1.84 -0.20 -18.50
CA HIS A 103 1.00 0.33 -17.43
C HIS A 103 0.47 1.73 -17.78
N LYS A 104 1.31 2.55 -18.45
CA LYS A 104 0.94 3.88 -18.92
C LYS A 104 -0.14 3.81 -20.00
N LEU A 105 0.04 2.92 -20.98
CA LEU A 105 -0.94 2.65 -22.04
C LEU A 105 -2.27 2.17 -21.47
N ALA A 106 -2.24 1.16 -20.59
CA ALA A 106 -3.46 0.65 -19.97
C ALA A 106 -4.21 1.72 -19.17
N MET A 107 -3.48 2.58 -18.45
CA MET A 107 -4.07 3.71 -17.73
C MET A 107 -4.71 4.72 -18.69
N PHE A 108 -4.06 5.04 -19.80
CA PHE A 108 -4.58 5.95 -20.83
C PHE A 108 -5.86 5.43 -21.49
N LEU A 109 -5.90 4.15 -21.82
CA LEU A 109 -7.07 3.49 -22.42
C LEU A 109 -8.26 3.40 -21.46
N HIS A 110 -8.04 3.53 -20.15
CA HIS A 110 -9.12 3.50 -19.17
C HIS A 110 -9.88 4.85 -19.12
N PRO A 111 -11.18 4.90 -19.45
CA PRO A 111 -11.92 6.15 -19.65
C PRO A 111 -11.90 7.11 -18.45
N ASN A 112 -11.88 6.56 -17.23
CA ASN A 112 -11.89 7.35 -15.98
C ASN A 112 -10.49 7.84 -15.57
N LEU A 113 -9.43 7.36 -16.22
CA LEU A 113 -8.04 7.67 -15.85
C LEU A 113 -7.30 8.48 -16.92
N LYS A 114 -7.85 8.60 -18.14
CA LYS A 114 -7.24 9.37 -19.24
C LYS A 114 -6.93 10.84 -18.91
N SER A 115 -7.64 11.45 -17.96
CA SER A 115 -7.44 12.84 -17.53
C SER A 115 -6.50 13.00 -16.34
N LEU A 116 -6.00 11.90 -15.76
CA LEU A 116 -5.03 12.00 -14.68
C LEU A 116 -3.67 12.44 -15.24
N LYS A 117 -3.20 13.60 -14.78
CA LYS A 117 -1.87 14.16 -15.08
C LYS A 117 -0.69 13.31 -14.60
N LEU A 118 -0.94 12.12 -14.07
CA LEU A 118 0.03 11.25 -13.40
C LEU A 118 1.16 10.76 -14.33
N LEU A 119 1.02 10.98 -15.64
CA LEU A 119 1.96 10.57 -16.70
C LEU A 119 2.31 11.69 -17.69
N VAL A 120 1.98 12.96 -17.39
CA VAL A 120 2.32 14.10 -18.28
C VAL A 120 3.80 14.45 -18.09
N GLU A 121 4.68 13.57 -18.55
CA GLU A 121 5.93 13.97 -19.17
C GLU A 121 5.62 14.06 -20.66
N GLU A 122 5.72 15.26 -21.24
CA GLU A 122 5.26 15.61 -22.60
C GLU A 122 5.76 14.65 -23.68
N HIS A 123 6.91 14.01 -23.50
CA HIS A 123 7.47 13.04 -24.45
C HIS A 123 6.79 11.66 -24.50
N SER A 124 5.93 11.30 -23.53
CA SER A 124 5.25 9.98 -23.54
C SER A 124 3.91 9.99 -24.29
N MET A 125 3.30 11.17 -24.52
CA MET A 125 1.94 11.25 -25.09
C MET A 125 1.92 11.05 -26.62
N GLU A 126 2.95 11.51 -27.33
CA GLU A 126 3.08 11.30 -28.78
C GLU A 126 3.30 9.82 -29.12
N THR A 127 4.13 9.12 -28.34
CA THR A 127 4.41 7.69 -28.54
C THR A 127 3.16 6.83 -28.35
N VAL A 128 2.36 7.13 -27.33
CA VAL A 128 1.10 6.43 -27.04
C VAL A 128 0.07 6.66 -28.14
N HIS A 129 -0.06 7.89 -28.65
CA HIS A 129 -1.02 8.18 -29.72
C HIS A 129 -0.64 7.47 -31.03
N ASN A 130 0.65 7.40 -31.35
CA ASN A 130 1.14 6.70 -32.53
C ASN A 130 0.94 5.17 -32.43
N GLU A 131 1.19 4.56 -31.27
CA GLU A 131 1.01 3.10 -31.09
C GLU A 131 -0.46 2.65 -31.09
N VAL A 132 -1.41 3.50 -30.69
CA VAL A 132 -2.85 3.18 -30.70
C VAL A 132 -3.51 3.44 -32.07
N SER A 133 -2.86 4.22 -32.93
CA SER A 133 -3.39 4.61 -34.26
C SER A 133 -2.83 3.77 -35.42
N THR A 134 -2.09 2.70 -35.12
CA THR A 134 -1.58 1.71 -36.09
C THR A 134 -2.35 0.41 -35.98
#